data_AF-G0MAJ8-F1
#
_entry.id   AF-G0MAJ8-F1
#
_cell.length_a   1.000
_cell.length_b   1.000
_cell.length_c   1.000
_cell.angle_alpha   90.00
_cell.angle_beta   90.00
_cell.angle_gamma   90.00
#
_symmetry.space_group_name_H-M   'P 1'
#
loop_
_entity.id
_entity.type
_entity.pdbx_description
1 polymer ?
#
loop_
_entity_poly.entity_id
_entity_poly.type
_entity_poly.pdbx_seq_one_letter_code
_entity_poly.pdbx_strand_id
1 'polypeptide(L)'
;MSSSPLVTDTALRFAESEKKKAEHKLKLQEEEIARIMKEIEEEENALKNAKKKDKTQKEKAKGVTDCVLCCNPYDHQLVSNHVPYQFECGHTFCKTCVKKMFHDKNMAASKNERKGPMRIECPLCREIEYLENPNHLYPEYQIMNHTLRSLLRLV
;
A
#
# COMPACT_ATOMS: atom_id res chain seq x y z
N MET A 1 -21.76 73.17 -52.19
CA MET A 1 -21.63 72.33 -50.98
C MET A 1 -22.36 71.03 -51.26
N SER A 2 -21.64 69.94 -51.53
CA SER A 2 -22.27 68.64 -51.76
C SER A 2 -21.28 67.51 -51.51
N SER A 3 -21.44 66.91 -50.33
CA SER A 3 -21.58 65.48 -50.07
C SER A 3 -20.60 64.50 -50.71
N SER A 4 -19.79 63.84 -49.87
CA SER A 4 -19.26 62.49 -50.15
C SER A 4 -19.31 61.61 -48.90
N PRO A 5 -20.40 60.83 -48.69
CA PRO A 5 -20.54 59.88 -47.57
C PRO A 5 -19.99 58.46 -47.86
N LEU A 6 -19.41 58.19 -49.03
CA LEU A 6 -19.21 56.82 -49.53
C LEU A 6 -18.00 56.07 -48.95
N VAL A 7 -17.06 56.76 -48.28
CA VAL A 7 -15.81 56.12 -47.79
C VAL A 7 -16.00 55.47 -46.42
N THR A 8 -17.00 55.89 -45.64
CA THR A 8 -17.21 55.43 -44.25
C THR A 8 -17.90 54.07 -44.17
N ASP A 9 -18.78 53.74 -45.12
CA ASP A 9 -19.58 52.50 -45.12
C ASP A 9 -18.71 51.25 -45.38
N THR A 10 -17.74 51.35 -46.30
CA THR A 10 -16.81 50.25 -46.61
C THR A 10 -15.88 49.96 -45.43
N ALA A 11 -15.35 50.99 -44.76
CA ALA A 11 -14.50 50.85 -43.58
C ALA A 11 -15.25 50.23 -42.40
N LEU A 12 -16.53 50.59 -42.21
CA LEU A 12 -17.39 50.01 -41.18
C LEU A 12 -17.60 48.50 -41.40
N ARG A 13 -17.90 48.08 -42.64
CA ARG A 13 -18.11 46.67 -42.98
C ARG A 13 -16.85 45.83 -42.81
N PHE A 14 -15.67 46.38 -43.09
CA PHE A 14 -14.39 45.72 -42.82
C PHE A 14 -14.15 45.55 -41.32
N ALA A 15 -14.41 46.57 -40.51
CA ALA A 15 -14.28 46.50 -39.06
C ALA A 15 -15.25 45.46 -38.43
N GLU A 16 -16.50 45.39 -38.93
CA GLU A 16 -17.47 44.38 -38.50
C GLU A 16 -17.07 42.95 -38.88
N SER A 17 -16.47 42.77 -40.06
CA SER A 17 -15.95 41.47 -40.51
C SER A 17 -14.78 40.99 -39.63
N GLU A 18 -13.83 41.87 -39.32
CA GLU A 18 -12.71 41.56 -38.44
C GLU A 18 -13.17 41.29 -37.00
N LYS A 19 -14.17 42.04 -36.51
CA LYS A 19 -14.80 41.79 -35.21
C LYS A 19 -15.43 40.40 -35.15
N LYS A 20 -16.18 39.98 -36.17
CA LYS A 20 -16.78 38.63 -36.24
C LYS A 20 -15.72 37.52 -36.29
N LYS A 21 -14.60 37.74 -36.99
CA LYS A 21 -13.47 36.79 -37.00
C LYS A 21 -12.83 36.67 -35.63
N ALA A 22 -12.66 37.79 -34.92
CA ALA A 22 -12.11 37.81 -33.56
C ALA A 22 -13.05 37.11 -32.58
N GLU A 23 -14.36 37.36 -32.66
CA GLU A 23 -15.38 36.70 -31.83
C GLU A 23 -15.42 35.19 -32.07
N HIS A 24 -15.36 34.74 -33.33
CA HIS A 24 -15.30 33.32 -33.66
C HIS A 24 -14.02 32.66 -33.13
N LYS A 25 -12.88 33.34 -33.25
CA LYS A 25 -11.60 32.85 -32.74
C LYS A 25 -11.60 32.75 -31.22
N LEU A 26 -12.19 33.72 -30.52
CA LEU A 26 -12.36 33.70 -29.08
C LEU A 26 -13.21 32.50 -28.64
N LYS A 27 -14.34 32.27 -29.33
CA LYS A 27 -15.22 31.14 -29.05
C LYS A 27 -14.51 29.79 -29.20
N LEU A 28 -13.70 29.63 -30.24
CA LEU A 28 -12.88 28.42 -30.43
C LEU A 28 -11.86 28.21 -29.30
N GLN A 29 -11.27 29.30 -28.78
CA GLN A 29 -10.35 29.22 -27.65
C GLN A 29 -11.07 28.86 -26.35
N GLU A 30 -12.27 29.39 -26.11
CA GLU A 30 -13.09 29.03 -24.95
C GLU A 30 -13.49 27.56 -24.97
N GLU A 31 -13.88 27.03 -26.13
CA GLU A 31 -14.19 25.60 -26.30
C GLU A 31 -12.96 24.71 -26.06
N GLU A 32 -11.77 25.14 -26.51
CA GLU A 32 -10.52 24.42 -26.26
C GLU A 32 -10.12 24.42 -24.78
N ILE A 33 -10.23 25.56 -24.11
CA ILE A 33 -9.97 25.66 -22.67
C ILE A 33 -10.93 24.76 -21.89
N ALA A 34 -12.21 24.73 -22.28
CA ALA A 34 -13.19 23.85 -21.65
C ALA A 34 -12.87 22.36 -21.83
N ARG A 35 -12.33 21.96 -23.00
CA ARG A 35 -11.85 20.59 -23.22
C ARG A 35 -10.69 20.24 -22.29
N ILE A 36 -9.67 21.09 -22.24
CA ILE A 36 -8.46 20.87 -21.42
C ILE A 36 -8.84 20.79 -19.92
N MET A 37 -9.72 21.68 -19.46
CA MET A 37 -10.18 21.69 -18.06
C MET A 37 -10.87 20.38 -17.67
N LYS A 38 -11.65 19.79 -18.57
CA LYS A 38 -12.31 18.50 -18.34
C LYS A 38 -11.29 17.35 -18.26
N GLU A 39 -10.28 17.35 -19.13
CA GLU A 39 -9.22 16.34 -19.13
C GLU A 39 -8.39 16.38 -17.84
N ILE A 40 -8.04 17.58 -17.36
CA ILE A 40 -7.37 17.78 -16.07
C ILE A 40 -8.21 17.22 -14.91
N GLU A 41 -9.52 17.46 -14.91
CA GLU A 41 -10.41 16.95 -13.85
C GLU A 41 -10.47 15.41 -13.85
N GLU A 42 -10.53 14.79 -15.02
CA GLU A 42 -10.50 13.32 -15.17
C GLU A 42 -9.18 12.73 -14.65
N GLU A 43 -8.04 13.33 -15.00
CA GLU A 43 -6.72 12.92 -14.51
C GLU A 43 -6.58 13.11 -12.99
N GLU A 44 -7.04 14.23 -12.45
CA GLU A 44 -7.02 14.48 -11.01
C GLU A 44 -7.84 13.43 -10.24
N ASN A 45 -9.02 13.08 -10.78
CA ASN A 45 -9.87 12.06 -10.18
C ASN A 45 -9.25 10.68 -10.26
N ALA A 46 -8.61 10.32 -11.38
CA ALA A 46 -7.83 9.09 -11.52
C ALA A 46 -6.68 9.04 -10.49
N LEU A 47 -5.96 10.15 -10.32
CA LEU A 47 -4.87 10.25 -9.35
C LEU A 47 -5.36 10.17 -7.90
N LYS A 48 -6.48 10.83 -7.56
CA LYS A 48 -7.13 10.71 -6.24
C LYS A 48 -7.51 9.27 -5.95
N ASN A 49 -8.07 8.55 -6.92
CA ASN A 49 -8.44 7.15 -6.78
C ASN A 49 -7.22 6.22 -6.65
N ALA A 50 -6.15 6.47 -7.41
CA ALA A 50 -4.89 5.73 -7.29
C ALA A 50 -4.24 5.92 -5.91
N LYS A 51 -4.19 7.16 -5.41
CA LYS A 51 -3.68 7.48 -4.06
C LYS A 51 -4.51 6.82 -2.95
N LYS A 52 -5.83 6.76 -3.09
CA LYS A 52 -6.70 6.02 -2.16
C LYS A 52 -6.35 4.52 -2.15
N LYS A 53 -6.17 3.90 -3.32
CA LYS A 53 -5.78 2.48 -3.44
C LYS A 53 -4.42 2.21 -2.79
N ASP A 54 -3.42 3.07 -3.02
CA ASP A 54 -2.07 2.93 -2.42
C ASP A 54 -2.11 3.09 -0.89
N LYS A 55 -2.89 4.04 -0.37
CA LYS A 55 -3.07 4.21 1.08
C LYS A 55 -3.71 2.98 1.72
N THR A 56 -4.76 2.42 1.12
CA THR A 56 -5.41 1.19 1.63
C THR A 56 -4.48 -0.02 1.55
N GLN A 57 -3.62 -0.13 0.53
CA GLN A 57 -2.63 -1.20 0.44
C GLN A 57 -1.52 -1.05 1.49
N LYS A 58 -1.01 0.16 1.73
CA LYS A 58 -0.02 0.45 2.78
C LYS A 58 -0.56 0.17 4.18
N GLU A 59 -1.82 0.52 4.46
CA GLU A 59 -2.46 0.22 5.75
C GLU A 59 -2.63 -1.30 5.96
N LYS A 60 -2.99 -2.06 4.92
CA LYS A 60 -3.04 -3.52 4.98
C LYS A 60 -1.66 -4.16 5.17
N ALA A 61 -0.61 -3.60 4.58
CA ALA A 61 0.76 -4.09 4.76
C ALA A 61 1.30 -3.84 6.18
N LYS A 62 0.92 -2.72 6.80
CA LYS A 62 1.41 -2.33 8.14
C LYS A 62 0.98 -3.30 9.26
N GLY A 63 -0.11 -4.05 9.06
CA GLY A 63 -0.54 -5.09 10.00
C GLY A 63 0.25 -6.41 9.92
N VAL A 64 1.18 -6.53 8.96
CA VAL A 64 1.90 -7.79 8.68
C VAL A 64 3.41 -7.64 8.87
N THR A 65 3.92 -6.44 9.12
CA THR A 65 5.37 -6.19 9.27
C THR A 65 5.87 -6.29 10.70
N ASP A 66 4.98 -6.27 11.69
CA ASP A 66 5.35 -6.17 13.09
C ASP A 66 4.82 -7.38 13.87
N CYS A 67 5.57 -7.78 14.90
CA CYS A 67 5.13 -8.83 15.80
C CYS A 67 4.04 -8.32 16.74
N VAL A 68 2.87 -8.97 16.75
CA VAL A 68 1.75 -8.58 17.63
C VAL A 68 2.05 -8.71 19.13
N LEU A 69 3.05 -9.50 19.52
CA LEU A 69 3.39 -9.74 20.94
C LEU A 69 4.36 -8.71 21.51
N CYS A 70 5.30 -8.20 20.71
CA CYS A 70 6.32 -7.26 21.17
C CYS A 70 6.33 -5.93 20.42
N CYS A 71 5.47 -5.77 19.40
CA CYS A 71 5.36 -4.61 18.52
C CYS A 71 6.66 -4.23 17.79
N ASN A 72 7.69 -5.08 17.82
CA ASN A 72 8.91 -4.87 17.06
C ASN A 72 8.69 -5.30 15.61
N PRO A 73 9.28 -4.56 14.65
CA PRO A 73 9.24 -4.95 13.25
C PRO A 73 9.96 -6.28 13.06
N TYR A 74 9.47 -7.08 12.11
CA TYR A 74 10.13 -8.29 11.68
C TYR A 74 11.44 -7.96 10.96
N ASP A 75 12.46 -8.78 11.21
CA ASP A 75 13.76 -8.68 10.56
C ASP A 75 14.05 -10.00 9.86
N HIS A 76 14.27 -9.95 8.55
CA HIS A 76 14.47 -11.14 7.73
C HIS A 76 15.92 -11.64 7.74
N GLN A 77 16.83 -10.96 8.44
CA GLN A 77 18.17 -11.46 8.66
C GLN A 77 18.13 -12.65 9.62
N LEU A 78 18.64 -13.81 9.19
CA LEU A 78 18.59 -15.06 9.95
C LEU A 78 19.27 -15.01 11.33
N VAL A 79 20.22 -14.10 11.49
CA VAL A 79 20.93 -13.83 12.75
C VAL A 79 20.13 -12.96 13.71
N SER A 80 19.02 -12.39 13.26
CA SER A 80 18.21 -11.47 14.04
C SER A 80 17.34 -12.18 15.06
N ASN A 81 17.06 -11.45 16.13
CA ASN A 81 16.14 -11.86 17.18
C ASN A 81 14.67 -11.64 16.81
N HIS A 82 14.40 -10.88 15.74
CA HIS A 82 13.05 -10.52 15.29
C HIS A 82 12.65 -11.22 13.98
N VAL A 83 13.30 -12.34 13.65
CA VAL A 83 12.90 -13.19 12.52
C VAL A 83 11.45 -13.65 12.70
N PRO A 84 10.57 -13.50 11.69
CA PRO A 84 9.21 -14.00 11.77
C PRO A 84 9.23 -15.53 11.87
N TYR A 85 8.32 -16.09 12.66
CA TYR A 85 8.07 -17.50 12.84
C TYR A 85 6.58 -17.74 12.68
N GLN A 86 6.18 -18.56 11.71
CA GLN A 86 4.79 -18.83 11.42
C GLN A 86 4.37 -20.16 12.07
N PHE A 87 3.27 -20.12 12.81
CA PHE A 87 2.61 -21.31 13.35
C PHE A 87 1.83 -22.03 12.24
N GLU A 88 1.51 -23.30 12.40
CA GLU A 88 0.69 -24.08 11.44
C GLU A 88 -0.66 -23.41 11.14
N CYS A 89 -1.24 -22.73 12.15
CA CYS A 89 -2.46 -21.92 12.00
C CYS A 89 -2.33 -20.69 11.09
N GLY A 90 -1.12 -20.40 10.57
CA GLY A 90 -0.84 -19.29 9.67
C GLY A 90 -0.49 -17.97 10.35
N HIS A 91 -0.62 -17.87 11.68
CA HIS A 91 -0.24 -16.67 12.44
C HIS A 91 1.27 -16.59 12.64
N THR A 92 1.81 -15.37 12.57
CA THR A 92 3.25 -15.11 12.62
C THR A 92 3.61 -14.33 13.88
N PHE A 93 4.72 -14.70 14.50
CA PHE A 93 5.30 -14.05 15.69
C PHE A 93 6.82 -13.96 15.57
N CYS A 94 7.47 -13.12 16.37
CA CYS A 94 8.93 -13.00 16.35
C CYS A 94 9.62 -14.21 16.99
N LYS A 95 10.81 -14.60 16.50
CA LYS A 95 11.61 -15.70 17.07
C LYS A 95 11.84 -15.56 18.57
N THR A 96 12.19 -14.37 19.04
CA THR A 96 12.32 -14.09 20.49
C THR A 96 11.05 -14.38 21.27
N CYS A 97 9.90 -14.00 20.69
CA CYS A 97 8.59 -14.15 21.29
C CYS A 97 8.21 -15.64 21.41
N VAL A 98 8.42 -16.40 20.34
CA VAL A 98 8.20 -17.85 20.32
C VAL A 98 9.15 -18.57 21.29
N LYS A 99 10.43 -18.19 21.33
CA LYS A 99 11.40 -18.71 22.31
C LYS A 99 10.96 -18.49 23.74
N LYS A 100 10.45 -17.29 24.05
CA LYS A 100 9.93 -16.97 25.38
C LYS A 100 8.72 -17.85 25.72
N MET A 101 7.75 -17.97 24.82
CA MET A 101 6.58 -18.85 25.01
C MET A 101 6.99 -20.31 25.25
N PHE A 102 7.96 -20.81 24.48
CA PHE A 102 8.52 -22.15 24.66
C PHE A 102 9.17 -22.30 26.03
N HIS A 103 10.00 -21.34 26.43
CA HIS A 103 10.67 -21.36 27.72
C HIS A 103 9.69 -21.35 28.89
N ASP A 104 8.71 -20.45 28.85
CA ASP A 104 7.69 -20.29 29.90
C ASP A 104 6.88 -21.59 30.06
N LYS A 105 6.50 -22.23 28.95
CA LYS A 105 5.81 -23.54 28.97
C LYS A 105 6.70 -24.67 29.45
N ASN A 106 7.95 -24.72 29.01
CA ASN A 106 8.91 -25.74 29.42
C ASN A 106 9.22 -25.67 30.93
N MET A 107 9.28 -24.46 31.50
CA MET A 107 9.47 -24.27 32.94
C MET A 107 8.25 -24.71 33.75
N ALA A 108 7.04 -24.47 33.23
CA ALA A 108 5.79 -24.93 33.83
C ALA A 108 5.56 -26.45 33.69
N ALA A 109 6.19 -27.11 32.71
CA ALA A 109 6.03 -28.53 32.43
C ALA A 109 6.78 -29.42 33.44
N SER A 110 6.20 -30.59 33.73
CA SER A 110 6.82 -31.63 34.56
C SER A 110 8.05 -32.26 33.87
N LYS A 111 8.98 -32.85 34.63
CA LYS A 111 10.23 -33.44 34.07
C LYS A 111 10.00 -34.44 32.93
N ASN A 112 8.87 -35.14 32.91
CA ASN A 112 8.53 -36.09 31.85
C ASN A 112 8.03 -35.40 30.57
N GLU A 113 7.32 -34.29 30.70
CA GLU A 113 6.81 -33.49 29.57
C GLU A 113 7.92 -32.67 28.88
N ARG A 114 9.03 -32.41 29.57
CA ARG A 114 10.19 -31.68 29.00
C ARG A 114 10.97 -32.45 27.93
N LYS A 115 10.69 -33.73 27.72
CA LYS A 115 11.41 -34.60 26.77
C LYS A 115 10.85 -34.56 25.35
N GLY A 116 9.69 -33.95 25.13
CA GLY A 116 8.99 -33.92 23.84
C GLY A 116 8.73 -32.51 23.31
N PRO A 117 8.07 -32.41 22.14
CA PRO A 117 7.60 -31.13 21.63
C PRO A 117 6.61 -30.49 22.61
N MET A 118 6.73 -29.18 22.79
CA MET A 118 5.92 -28.41 23.71
C MET A 118 4.58 -28.06 23.07
N ARG A 119 3.50 -28.30 23.80
CA ARG A 119 2.15 -27.86 23.43
C ARG A 119 1.98 -26.38 23.73
N ILE A 120 1.85 -25.56 22.69
CA ILE A 120 1.71 -24.10 22.77
C ILE A 120 0.42 -23.69 22.07
N GLU A 121 -0.36 -22.79 22.66
CA GLU A 121 -1.57 -22.28 22.04
C GLU A 121 -1.25 -20.97 21.32
N CYS A 122 -1.73 -20.82 20.08
CA CYS A 122 -1.60 -19.59 19.32
C CYS A 122 -2.29 -18.43 20.07
N PRO A 123 -1.60 -17.32 20.34
CA PRO A 123 -2.19 -16.15 21.00
C PRO A 123 -3.38 -15.54 20.27
N LEU A 124 -3.50 -15.76 18.95
CA LEU A 124 -4.53 -15.13 18.10
C LEU A 124 -5.76 -16.02 17.90
N CYS A 125 -5.58 -17.30 17.59
CA CYS A 125 -6.70 -18.23 17.31
C CYS A 125 -6.85 -19.37 18.34
N ARG A 126 -5.92 -19.51 19.29
CA ARG A 126 -5.87 -20.59 20.28
C ARG A 126 -5.73 -22.01 19.71
N GLU A 127 -5.45 -22.14 18.41
CA GLU A 127 -5.05 -23.42 17.82
C GLU A 127 -3.75 -23.92 18.47
N ILE A 128 -3.64 -25.24 18.57
CA ILE A 128 -2.56 -25.91 19.28
C ILE A 128 -1.40 -26.13 18.32
N GLU A 129 -0.25 -25.61 18.69
CA GLU A 129 1.03 -25.79 18.02
C GLU A 129 1.91 -26.74 18.84
N TYR A 130 2.60 -27.66 18.17
CA TYR A 130 3.60 -28.53 18.79
C TYR A 130 4.99 -28.05 18.40
N LEU A 131 5.61 -27.28 19.30
CA LEU A 131 6.90 -26.68 19.02
C LEU A 131 8.04 -27.53 19.57
N GLU A 132 8.97 -27.90 18.70
CA GLU A 132 10.29 -28.39 19.12
C GLU A 132 11.13 -27.24 19.69
N ASN A 133 12.22 -27.56 20.39
CA ASN A 133 13.08 -26.54 20.98
C ASN A 133 13.60 -25.57 19.89
N PRO A 134 13.17 -24.30 19.91
CA PRO A 134 13.47 -23.32 18.86
C PRO A 134 14.95 -22.92 18.79
N ASN A 135 15.80 -23.40 19.71
CA ASN A 135 17.25 -23.28 19.62
C ASN A 135 17.90 -24.30 18.67
N HIS A 136 17.21 -25.39 18.33
CA HIS A 136 17.71 -26.43 17.43
C HIS A 136 17.11 -26.36 16.02
N LEU A 137 16.12 -25.49 15.81
CA LEU A 137 15.52 -25.28 14.50
C LEU A 137 16.48 -24.46 13.62
N TYR A 138 16.84 -25.05 12.46
CA TYR A 138 17.60 -24.35 11.44
C TYR A 138 16.83 -23.12 10.94
N PRO A 139 17.52 -22.01 10.62
CA PRO A 139 16.88 -20.75 10.30
C PRO A 139 16.04 -20.81 9.00
N GLU A 140 16.33 -21.78 8.14
CA GLU A 140 15.68 -21.98 6.83
C GLU A 140 14.21 -22.39 6.94
N TYR A 141 13.82 -23.09 8.01
CA TYR A 141 12.43 -23.44 8.30
C TYR A 141 11.64 -22.32 8.99
N GLN A 142 12.32 -21.22 9.34
CA GLN A 142 11.72 -20.08 10.06
C GLN A 142 11.21 -19.02 9.08
N ILE A 143 11.66 -18.98 7.82
CA ILE A 143 11.30 -17.93 6.87
C ILE A 143 10.16 -18.34 5.92
N MET A 144 8.95 -17.99 6.37
CA MET A 144 7.79 -17.48 5.62
C MET A 144 7.09 -18.35 4.55
N ASN A 145 5.76 -18.36 4.68
CA ASN A 145 4.80 -18.59 3.59
C ASN A 145 5.06 -17.69 2.38
N HIS A 146 4.73 -18.20 1.19
CA HIS A 146 4.84 -17.53 -0.11
C HIS A 146 4.25 -16.10 -0.10
N THR A 147 3.18 -15.86 0.67
CA THR A 147 2.48 -14.58 0.82
C THR A 147 3.37 -13.43 1.30
N LEU A 148 4.25 -13.68 2.27
CA LEU A 148 5.16 -12.66 2.76
C LEU A 148 6.32 -12.42 1.78
N ARG A 149 6.80 -13.46 1.07
CA ARG A 149 7.85 -13.31 0.05
C ARG A 149 7.37 -12.43 -1.10
N SER A 150 6.13 -12.65 -1.55
CA SER A 150 5.48 -11.85 -2.58
C SER A 150 5.22 -10.40 -2.15
N LEU A 151 4.83 -10.16 -0.89
CA LEU A 151 4.60 -8.81 -0.36
C LEU A 151 5.89 -8.02 -0.15
N LEU A 152 6.98 -8.70 0.22
CA LEU A 152 8.27 -8.08 0.54
C LEU A 152 9.23 -8.00 -0.66
N ARG A 153 8.82 -8.46 -1.85
CA ARG A 153 9.66 -8.52 -3.07
C ARG A 153 11.00 -9.22 -2.85
N LEU A 154 11.04 -10.20 -1.95
CA LEU A 154 12.17 -11.10 -1.80
C LEU A 154 11.99 -12.21 -2.84
N VAL A 155 12.37 -11.90 -4.09
CA VAL A 155 12.52 -12.84 -5.21
C VAL A 155 14.00 -13.14 -5.38
#